data_AF-A0A8S9KU02-F1
#
_entry.id   AF-A0A8S9KU02-F1
#
_cell.length_a   1.000
_cell.length_b   1.000
_cell.length_c   1.000
_cell.angle_alpha   90.00
_cell.angle_beta   90.00
_cell.angle_gamma   90.00
#
_symmetry.space_group_name_H-M   'P 1'
#
loop_
_entity.id
_entity.type
_entity.pdbx_description
1 polymer ?
#
loop_
_entity_poly.entity_id
_entity_poly.type
_entity_poly.pdbx_seq_one_letter_code
_entity_poly.pdbx_strand_id
1 'polypeptide(L)' 'MKTRLNKSCCDCGAYALKHLECHLLGIDLNLLDDEIIMGCRQKIGVDLWEVAHDSIYAEAMTRYVPSPWEREEVFDLED' A
#
# COMPACT_ATOMS: atom_id res chain seq x y z
N MET A 1 -3.54 -3.22 -22.67
CA MET A 1 -3.89 -2.64 -21.35
C MET A 1 -5.24 -3.22 -20.93
N LYS A 2 -5.34 -3.85 -19.75
CA LYS A 2 -6.63 -4.36 -19.22
C LYS A 2 -7.59 -3.17 -19.08
N THR A 3 -8.81 -3.30 -19.59
CA THR A 3 -9.73 -2.16 -19.78
C THR A 3 -10.37 -1.65 -18.50
N ARG A 4 -10.33 -2.43 -17.41
CA ARG A 4 -10.78 -2.01 -16.07
C ARG A 4 -10.16 -2.89 -14.98
N LEU A 5 -9.46 -2.27 -14.03
CA LEU A 5 -8.91 -2.87 -12.82
C LEU A 5 -9.75 -2.44 -11.60
N ASN A 6 -9.54 -3.10 -10.46
CA ASN A 6 -10.20 -2.82 -9.18
C ASN A 6 -11.73 -2.86 -9.31
N LYS A 7 -12.27 -3.94 -9.89
CA LYS A 7 -13.73 -4.10 -10.06
C LYS A 7 -14.49 -4.12 -8.74
N SER A 8 -13.84 -4.55 -7.66
CA SER A 8 -14.39 -4.53 -6.29
C SER A 8 -14.54 -3.11 -5.74
N CYS A 9 -13.84 -2.13 -6.31
CA CYS A 9 -13.66 -0.78 -5.79
C CYS A 9 -13.03 -0.72 -4.38
N CYS A 10 -12.46 -1.82 -3.89
CA CYS A 10 -11.92 -1.94 -2.52
C CYS A 10 -10.42 -2.23 -2.48
N ASP A 11 -9.75 -2.35 -3.63
CA ASP A 11 -8.35 -2.79 -3.73
C ASP A 11 -7.40 -1.66 -4.18
N CYS A 12 -7.83 -0.40 -4.15
CA CYS A 12 -7.04 0.74 -4.63
C CYS A 12 -5.68 0.86 -3.91
N GLY A 13 -5.65 0.67 -2.58
CA GLY A 13 -4.41 0.70 -1.80
C GLY A 13 -3.45 -0.44 -2.17
N ALA A 14 -3.98 -1.65 -2.38
CA ALA A 14 -3.17 -2.79 -2.81
C ALA A 14 -2.60 -2.55 -4.21
N TYR A 15 -3.41 -2.05 -5.14
CA TYR A 15 -2.95 -1.69 -6.48
C TYR A 15 -1.88 -0.61 -6.46
N ALA A 16 -2.04 0.43 -5.63
CA ALA A 16 -1.06 1.51 -5.51
C ALA A 16 0.30 0.98 -5.01
N LEU A 17 0.30 0.18 -3.93
CA LEU A 17 1.52 -0.42 -3.40
C LEU A 17 2.21 -1.34 -4.42
N LYS A 18 1.45 -2.19 -5.10
CA LYS A 18 2.03 -3.09 -6.12
C LYS A 18 2.51 -2.34 -7.36
N HIS A 19 1.88 -1.24 -7.75
CA HIS A 19 2.39 -0.38 -8.83
C HIS A 19 3.75 0.23 -8.46
N LEU A 20 3.88 0.76 -7.24
CA LEU A 20 5.15 1.31 -6.75
C LEU A 20 6.25 0.25 -6.73
N GLU A 21 5.95 -0.95 -6.24
CA GLU A 21 6.88 -2.07 -6.20
C GLU A 21 7.30 -2.52 -7.61
N CYS A 22 6.34 -2.66 -8.53
CA CYS A 22 6.66 -2.98 -9.92
C CYS A 22 7.55 -1.93 -10.58
N HIS A 23 7.29 -0.64 -10.34
CA HIS A 23 8.14 0.45 -10.83
C HIS A 23 9.55 0.39 -10.24
N LEU A 24 9.68 0.16 -8.94
CA LEU A 24 10.97 0.05 -8.25
C LEU A 24 11.80 -1.13 -8.78
N LEU A 25 11.14 -2.25 -9.07
CA LEU A 25 11.79 -3.50 -9.51
C LEU A 25 11.90 -3.65 -11.03
N GLY A 26 11.35 -2.72 -11.81
CA GLY A 26 11.29 -2.82 -13.28
C GLY A 26 10.41 -3.97 -13.79
N ILE A 27 9.40 -4.36 -13.02
CA ILE A 27 8.46 -5.45 -13.36
C ILE A 27 7.29 -4.88 -14.17
N ASP A 28 6.81 -5.63 -15.16
CA ASP A 28 5.67 -5.24 -15.99
C ASP A 28 4.37 -5.13 -15.16
N LEU A 29 3.72 -3.97 -15.23
CA LEU A 29 2.44 -3.67 -14.59
C LEU A 29 1.28 -4.51 -15.13
N ASN A 30 1.40 -5.06 -16.35
CA ASN A 30 0.36 -5.92 -16.93
C ASN A 30 0.14 -7.22 -16.13
N LEU A 31 1.07 -7.57 -15.26
CA LEU A 31 0.95 -8.70 -14.32
C LEU A 31 -0.09 -8.45 -13.23
N LEU A 32 -0.52 -7.21 -13.00
CA LEU A 32 -1.55 -6.90 -12.02
C LEU A 32 -2.95 -7.09 -12.63
N ASP A 33 -3.83 -7.77 -11.89
CA ASP A 33 -5.27 -7.85 -12.12
C ASP A 33 -6.03 -8.19 -10.85
N ASP A 34 -7.36 -8.24 -10.97
CA ASP A 34 -8.28 -8.46 -9.87
C ASP A 34 -8.13 -9.85 -9.24
N GLU A 35 -7.59 -10.85 -9.94
CA GLU A 35 -7.36 -12.18 -9.37
C GLU A 35 -6.08 -12.19 -8.53
N ILE A 36 -5.00 -11.63 -9.07
CA ILE A 36 -3.71 -11.54 -8.40
C ILE A 36 -3.76 -10.57 -7.22
N ILE A 37 -4.50 -9.45 -7.34
CA ILE A 37 -4.52 -8.41 -6.31
C ILE A 37 -5.12 -8.91 -5.01
N MET A 38 -6.05 -9.87 -5.05
CA MET A 38 -6.61 -10.49 -3.86
C MET A 38 -5.52 -11.18 -3.02
N GLY A 39 -4.63 -11.91 -3.68
CA GLY A 39 -3.46 -12.53 -3.03
C GLY A 39 -2.44 -11.49 -2.57
N CYS A 40 -2.17 -10.46 -3.37
CA CYS A 40 -1.29 -9.36 -2.97
C CYS A 40 -1.79 -8.66 -1.71
N ARG A 41 -3.09 -8.41 -1.58
CA ARG A 41 -3.69 -7.78 -0.40
C ARG A 41 -3.46 -8.62 0.86
N GLN A 42 -3.62 -9.94 0.77
CA GLN A 42 -3.33 -10.85 1.88
C GLN A 42 -1.85 -10.84 2.25
N LYS A 43 -0.95 -10.88 1.25
CA LYS A 43 0.50 -10.83 1.48
C LYS A 43 0.92 -9.52 2.13
N ILE A 44 0.43 -8.38 1.64
CA ILE A 44 0.65 -7.06 2.26
C ILE A 44 0.22 -7.07 3.74
N GLY A 45 -0.95 -7.64 4.05
CA GLY A 45 -1.42 -7.75 5.43
C GLY A 45 -0.49 -8.60 6.32
N VAL A 46 0.00 -9.73 5.81
CA VAL A 46 0.98 -10.58 6.51
C VAL A 46 2.31 -9.85 6.69
N ASP A 47 2.81 -9.18 5.66
CA ASP A 47 4.07 -8.43 5.72
C ASP A 47 4.01 -7.31 6.76
N LEU A 48 2.90 -6.56 6.79
CA LEU A 48 2.68 -5.52 7.80
C LEU A 48 2.61 -6.13 9.21
N TRP A 49 1.94 -7.27 9.36
CA TRP A 49 1.87 -7.97 10.64
C TRP A 49 3.26 -8.44 11.12
N GLU A 50 4.04 -9.05 10.24
CA GLU A 50 5.41 -9.50 10.55
C GLU A 50 6.30 -8.32 10.95
N VAL A 51 6.27 -7.23 10.18
CA VAL A 51 7.03 -6.00 10.45
C VAL A 51 6.61 -5.34 11.76
N ALA A 52 5.32 -5.36 12.11
CA ALA A 52 4.84 -4.82 13.37
C ALA A 52 5.36 -5.58 14.61
N HIS A 53 5.77 -6.83 14.44
CA HIS A 53 6.35 -7.66 15.50
C HIS A 53 7.88 -7.72 15.46
N ASP A 54 8.49 -7.20 14.41
CA ASP A 54 9.94 -7.09 14.33
C ASP A 54 10.45 -6.01 15.29
N SER A 55 11.42 -6.37 16.12
CA SER A 55 11.95 -5.52 17.18
C SER A 55 12.47 -4.17 16.69
N ILE A 56 13.06 -4.09 15.49
CA ILE A 56 13.63 -2.85 14.95
C ILE A 56 12.51 -1.86 14.66
N TYR A 57 11.47 -2.32 13.98
CA TYR A 57 10.34 -1.47 13.61
C TYR A 57 9.44 -1.16 14.81
N ALA A 58 9.23 -2.14 15.70
CA ALA A 58 8.51 -1.91 16.95
C ALA A 58 9.20 -0.82 17.80
N GLU A 59 10.52 -0.88 17.95
CA GLU A 59 11.29 0.15 18.66
C GLU A 59 11.24 1.51 17.93
N ALA A 60 11.32 1.53 16.60
CA ALA A 60 11.18 2.76 15.82
C ALA A 60 9.81 3.43 16.03
N MET A 61 8.74 2.63 16.05
CA MET A 61 7.37 3.12 16.26
C MET A 61 7.16 3.73 17.66
N THR A 62 7.91 3.33 18.68
CA THR A 62 7.84 3.99 20.01
C THR A 62 8.28 5.45 20.00
N ARG A 63 9.09 5.84 18.99
CA ARG A 63 9.63 7.19 18.81
C ARG A 63 8.92 7.97 17.71
N TYR A 64 7.91 7.37 17.08
CA TYR A 64 7.16 8.02 16.00
C TYR A 64 6.39 9.22 16.55
N VAL A 65 6.57 10.36 15.90
CA VAL A 65 5.83 11.59 16.15
C VAL A 65 5.10 11.93 14.86
N PRO A 66 3.76 11.86 14.81
CA PRO A 66 3.00 12.22 13.62
C PRO A 66 3.36 13.64 13.19
N SER A 67 3.59 13.83 11.89
CA SER A 67 3.79 15.14 11.31
C SER A 67 2.52 16.00 11.49
N PRO A 68 2.63 17.33 11.42
CA PRO A 68 1.45 18.21 11.49
C PRO A 68 0.39 17.86 10.44
N TRP A 69 0.82 17.51 9.21
CA TRP A 69 -0.05 17.13 8.09
C TRP A 69 -0.84 15.84 8.35
N GLU A 70 -0.26 14.87 9.05
CA GLU A 70 -0.96 13.62 9.41
C GLU A 70 -2.01 13.83 10.51
N ARG A 71 -1.94 14.95 11.24
CA ARG A 71 -2.92 15.32 12.28
C ARG A 71 -4.05 16.19 11.74
N GLU A 72 -3.96 16.62 10.48
CA GLU A 72 -4.94 17.49 9.87
C GLU A 72 -6.14 16.66 9.40
N GLU A 73 -7.32 16.92 9.96
CA GLU A 73 -8.56 16.22 9.58
C GLU A 73 -9.12 16.72 8.23
N VAL A 74 -8.60 17.84 7.72
CA VAL A 74 -9.04 18.51 6.50
C VAL A 74 -7.85 18.58 5.54
N PHE A 75 -7.99 17.90 4.41
CA PHE A 75 -7.06 18.05 3.29
C PHE A 75 -7.67 19.06 2.33
N ASP A 76 -7.14 20.28 2.28
CA ASP A 76 -7.49 21.22 1.21
C ASP A 76 -6.93 20.66 -0.10
N LEU A 77 -7.80 20.05 -0.90
CA LEU A 77 -7.48 19.51 -2.23
C LEU A 77 -7.52 20.60 -3.32
N GLU A 78 -7.49 21.88 -2.93
CA GLU A 78 -7.45 23.01 -3.86
C GLU A 78 -5.99 23.40 -4.14
N ASP A 79 -5.48 22.98 -5.30
CA ASP A 79 -4.70 23.80 -6.24
C ASP A 79 -4.66 23.13 -7.63
#